data_AF-A0A0K2YKH5-F1
#
_entry.id   AF-A0A0K2YKH5-F1
#
_cell.length_a   1.000
_cell.length_b   1.000
_cell.length_c   1.000
_cell.angle_alpha   90.00
_cell.angle_beta   90.00
_cell.angle_gamma   90.00
#
_symmetry.space_group_name_H-M   'P 1'
#
loop_
_entity.id
_entity.type
_entity.pdbx_description
1 polymer ?
#
loop_
_entity_poly.entity_id
_entity_poly.type
_entity_poly.pdbx_seq_one_letter_code
_entity_poly.pdbx_strand_id
1 'polypeptide(L)'
;MRTIVRGFWGPRPESVDVVADRWLATLTAIDSLLPGGGWQQVHASGPPTALLPDREPLLRALRAAEADEAWSDVIGTGLRLIRTATAGCEIEASGLAGGAPEYLLQSLVIGITAPDGFVLPESRLLTAVVLAWDPDFGDVTDDDILDALEDDAGFTVGDPALGRLAYLSAGRGARLPDDLGAARREALAAGVVVETGGGPEEVVRVSRLLRDAGALESLPRPMDRALW
;
A
#
# COMPACT_ATOMS: atom_id res chain seq x y z
N MET A 1 8.97 16.76 1.69
CA MET A 1 7.73 16.09 2.13
C MET A 1 7.78 14.63 1.72
N ARG A 2 7.40 13.69 2.59
CA ARG A 2 7.35 12.26 2.27
C ARG A 2 5.94 11.88 1.86
N THR A 3 5.79 11.32 0.67
CA THR A 3 4.53 10.72 0.21
C THR A 3 4.56 9.23 0.47
N ILE A 4 3.44 8.67 0.89
CA ILE A 4 3.29 7.25 1.20
C ILE A 4 2.12 6.70 0.37
N VAL A 5 2.39 5.66 -0.42
CA VAL A 5 1.39 4.91 -1.19
C VAL A 5 1.25 3.53 -0.58
N ARG A 6 0.04 3.08 -0.22
CA ARG A 6 -0.15 1.84 0.53
C ARG A 6 -1.31 1.02 -0.01
N GLY A 7 -1.24 -0.29 0.18
CA GLY A 7 -2.34 -1.22 0.02
C GLY A 7 -2.33 -2.21 1.17
N PHE A 8 -3.52 -2.53 1.68
CA PHE A 8 -3.72 -3.43 2.82
C PHE A 8 -4.79 -4.46 2.49
N TRP A 9 -4.61 -5.68 2.98
CA TRP A 9 -5.59 -6.75 2.84
C TRP A 9 -5.54 -7.71 4.04
N GLY A 10 -6.63 -8.46 4.21
CA GLY A 10 -6.71 -9.53 5.19
C GLY A 10 -5.86 -10.76 4.83
N PRO A 11 -6.04 -11.88 5.54
CA PRO A 11 -5.42 -13.17 5.25
C PRO A 11 -5.52 -13.55 3.77
N ARG A 12 -4.36 -13.81 3.16
CA ARG A 12 -4.28 -14.34 1.79
C ARG A 12 -3.05 -15.24 1.68
N PRO A 13 -3.21 -16.53 2.00
CA PRO A 13 -2.15 -17.51 1.80
C PRO A 13 -1.77 -17.59 0.32
N GLU A 14 -0.51 -17.30 0.01
CA GLU A 14 0.01 -17.33 -1.35
C GLU A 14 1.39 -17.97 -1.34
N SER A 15 1.69 -18.78 -2.36
CA SER A 15 3.05 -19.30 -2.51
C SER A 15 4.04 -18.15 -2.74
N VAL A 16 5.28 -18.34 -2.29
CA VAL A 16 6.40 -17.41 -2.53
C VAL A 16 6.57 -17.02 -4.00
N ASP A 17 6.26 -17.92 -4.94
CA ASP A 17 6.29 -17.67 -6.38
C ASP A 17 5.28 -16.60 -6.81
N VAL A 18 4.05 -16.66 -6.29
CA VAL A 18 3.01 -15.63 -6.55
C VAL A 18 3.42 -14.30 -5.93
N VAL A 19 3.95 -14.32 -4.69
CA VAL A 19 4.45 -13.10 -4.03
C VAL A 19 5.58 -12.46 -4.84
N ALA A 20 6.49 -13.26 -5.40
CA ALA A 20 7.56 -12.78 -6.28
C ALA A 20 7.02 -12.11 -7.56
N ASP A 21 5.99 -12.68 -8.18
CA ASP A 21 5.36 -12.12 -9.37
C ASP A 21 4.66 -10.77 -9.08
N ARG A 22 4.02 -10.62 -7.91
CA ARG A 22 3.41 -9.36 -7.47
C ARG A 22 4.46 -8.27 -7.20
N TRP A 23 5.58 -8.66 -6.58
CA TRP A 23 6.73 -7.76 -6.42
C TRP A 23 7.27 -7.32 -7.77
N LEU A 24 7.50 -8.24 -8.70
CA LEU A 24 8.00 -7.91 -10.04
C LEU A 24 7.09 -6.92 -10.77
N ALA A 25 5.78 -7.13 -10.73
CA ALA A 25 4.80 -6.22 -11.31
C ALA A 25 4.88 -4.82 -10.69
N THR A 26 5.04 -4.76 -9.36
CA THR A 26 5.18 -3.50 -8.60
C THR A 26 6.44 -2.76 -9.01
N LEU A 27 7.60 -3.42 -8.98
CA LEU A 27 8.88 -2.77 -9.30
C LEU A 27 8.93 -2.33 -10.77
N THR A 28 8.40 -3.14 -11.69
CA THR A 28 8.30 -2.77 -13.11
C THR A 28 7.50 -1.49 -13.32
N ALA A 29 6.38 -1.35 -12.60
CA ALA A 29 5.55 -0.14 -12.67
C ALA A 29 6.25 1.07 -12.05
N ILE A 30 6.91 0.93 -10.90
CA ILE A 30 7.71 2.00 -10.29
C ILE A 30 8.85 2.42 -11.21
N ASP A 31 9.59 1.47 -11.78
CA ASP A 31 10.71 1.74 -12.68
C ASP A 31 10.27 2.48 -13.95
N SER A 32 9.05 2.20 -14.43
CA SER A 32 8.45 2.91 -15.57
C SER A 32 8.02 4.35 -15.22
N LEU A 33 7.57 4.59 -13.99
CA LEU A 33 7.09 5.91 -13.54
C LEU A 33 8.23 6.80 -13.02
N LEU A 34 9.22 6.20 -12.37
CA LEU A 34 10.34 6.84 -11.68
C LEU A 34 11.65 6.12 -12.05
N PRO A 35 12.13 6.29 -13.31
CA PRO A 35 13.33 5.61 -13.79
C PRO A 35 14.59 6.06 -13.03
N GLY A 36 15.60 5.20 -12.96
CA GLY A 36 16.88 5.51 -12.31
C GLY A 36 17.60 4.34 -11.66
N GLY A 37 18.26 4.61 -10.52
CA GLY A 37 19.25 3.72 -9.90
C GLY A 37 18.73 2.33 -9.54
N GLY A 38 19.65 1.37 -9.37
CA GLY A 38 19.32 -0.01 -9.07
C GLY A 38 18.68 -0.19 -7.68
N TRP A 39 17.84 -1.22 -7.57
CA TRP A 39 17.23 -1.61 -6.30
C TRP A 39 18.26 -2.24 -5.36
N GLN A 40 18.08 -2.00 -4.07
CA GLN A 40 18.85 -2.64 -3.00
C GLN A 40 17.89 -3.28 -1.99
N GLN A 41 18.14 -4.53 -1.62
CA GLN A 41 17.44 -5.21 -0.54
C GLN A 41 17.99 -4.76 0.80
N VAL A 42 17.08 -4.36 1.70
CA VAL A 42 17.38 -4.07 3.10
C VAL A 42 17.17 -5.33 3.93
N HIS A 43 18.13 -5.63 4.79
CA HIS A 43 18.13 -6.80 5.66
C HIS A 43 17.87 -6.37 7.11
N ALA A 44 17.43 -7.31 7.95
CA ALA A 44 17.28 -7.06 9.39
C ALA A 44 18.62 -6.73 10.07
N SER A 45 19.73 -7.25 9.52
CA SER A 45 21.08 -6.92 9.95
C SER A 45 22.05 -6.84 8.76
N GLY A 46 23.08 -6.01 8.89
CA GLY A 46 24.07 -5.79 7.84
C GLY A 46 23.69 -4.73 6.79
N PRO A 47 24.58 -4.45 5.83
CA PRO A 47 24.35 -3.43 4.82
C PRO A 47 23.36 -3.89 3.74
N PRO A 48 22.64 -2.97 3.07
CA PRO A 48 21.82 -3.30 1.91
C PRO A 48 22.62 -3.94 0.78
N THR A 49 22.03 -4.90 0.08
CA THR A 49 22.66 -5.60 -1.05
C THR A 49 21.93 -5.29 -2.35
N ALA A 50 22.65 -5.20 -3.47
CA ALA A 50 22.03 -4.99 -4.77
C ALA A 50 21.02 -6.09 -5.10
N LEU A 51 19.86 -5.71 -5.63
CA LEU A 51 18.82 -6.60 -6.12
C LEU A 51 18.48 -6.19 -7.56
N LEU A 52 18.56 -7.14 -8.49
CA LEU A 52 18.03 -6.93 -9.84
C LEU A 52 16.50 -7.09 -9.79
N PRO A 53 15.72 -6.16 -10.37
CA PRO A 53 14.25 -6.22 -10.38
C PRO A 53 13.73 -7.26 -11.39
N ASP A 54 14.25 -8.49 -11.30
CA ASP A 54 13.86 -9.64 -12.11
C ASP A 54 13.23 -10.71 -11.20
N ARG A 55 12.44 -11.61 -11.81
CA ARG A 55 11.71 -12.66 -11.08
C ARG A 55 12.62 -13.54 -10.22
N GLU A 56 13.72 -14.04 -10.79
CA GLU A 56 14.59 -15.02 -10.13
C GLU A 56 15.32 -14.43 -8.90
N PRO A 57 15.94 -13.23 -8.97
CA PRO A 57 16.45 -12.54 -7.79
C PRO A 57 15.40 -12.28 -6.71
N LEU A 58 14.19 -11.84 -7.08
CA LEU A 58 13.09 -11.61 -6.14
C LEU A 58 12.68 -12.89 -5.42
N LEU A 59 12.48 -13.97 -6.18
CA LEU A 59 12.12 -15.27 -5.65
C LEU A 59 13.19 -15.80 -4.70
N ARG A 60 14.47 -15.62 -5.02
CA ARG A 60 15.57 -15.99 -4.13
C ARG A 60 15.55 -15.19 -2.83
N ALA A 61 15.34 -13.88 -2.91
CA ALA A 61 15.26 -13.01 -1.73
C ALA A 61 14.10 -13.41 -0.82
N LEU A 62 12.93 -13.70 -1.38
CA LEU A 62 11.75 -14.12 -0.64
C LEU A 62 11.93 -15.53 -0.02
N ARG A 63 12.50 -16.49 -0.75
CA ARG A 63 12.82 -17.82 -0.20
C ARG A 63 13.86 -17.77 0.91
N ALA A 64 14.81 -16.83 0.83
CA ALA A 64 15.75 -16.61 1.93
C ALA A 64 15.04 -16.05 3.17
N ALA A 65 14.07 -15.16 2.99
CA ALA A 65 13.24 -14.66 4.09
C ALA A 65 12.34 -15.75 4.70
N GLU A 66 11.80 -16.65 3.90
CA GLU A 66 11.03 -17.82 4.38
C GLU A 66 11.88 -18.84 5.15
N ALA A 67 13.18 -18.90 4.87
CA ALA A 67 14.12 -19.79 5.55
C ALA A 67 14.68 -19.22 6.86
N ASP A 68 14.36 -17.98 7.22
CA ASP A 68 14.78 -17.36 8.47
C ASP A 68 14.06 -17.99 9.67
N GLU A 69 14.76 -18.16 10.80
CA GLU A 69 14.17 -18.75 12.02
C GLU A 69 12.99 -17.95 12.57
N ALA A 70 12.94 -16.64 12.32
CA ALA A 70 11.85 -15.77 12.74
C ALA A 70 10.62 -15.83 11.82
N TRP A 71 10.67 -16.57 10.70
CA TRP A 71 9.57 -16.65 9.76
C TRP A 71 8.42 -17.53 10.25
N SER A 72 7.20 -17.19 9.82
CA SER A 72 6.00 -17.98 10.05
C SER A 72 5.02 -17.81 8.89
N ASP A 73 4.44 -18.92 8.45
CA ASP A 73 3.32 -18.99 7.51
C ASP A 73 2.08 -18.21 7.98
N VAL A 74 1.91 -18.05 9.29
CA VAL A 74 0.85 -17.21 9.87
C VAL A 74 1.08 -15.74 9.50
N ILE A 75 2.32 -15.24 9.55
CA ILE A 75 2.63 -13.83 9.31
C ILE A 75 2.85 -13.58 7.81
N GLY A 76 3.51 -14.49 7.12
CA GLY A 76 3.90 -14.38 5.72
C GLY A 76 5.34 -13.88 5.54
N THR A 77 5.66 -13.47 4.33
CA THR A 77 7.04 -13.19 3.89
C THR A 77 7.23 -11.69 3.69
N GLY A 78 8.19 -11.14 4.43
CA GLY A 78 8.57 -9.73 4.37
C GLY A 78 9.66 -9.45 3.34
N LEU A 79 9.56 -8.33 2.63
CA LEU A 79 10.63 -7.82 1.77
C LEU A 79 10.66 -6.28 1.83
N ARG A 80 11.86 -5.72 1.95
CA ARG A 80 12.11 -4.26 1.96
C ARG A 80 13.19 -3.90 0.96
N LEU A 81 12.87 -3.00 0.06
CA LEU A 81 13.73 -2.55 -1.04
C LEU A 81 13.85 -1.04 -1.03
N ILE A 82 15.04 -0.53 -1.35
CA ILE A 82 15.31 0.91 -1.50
C ILE A 82 15.97 1.21 -2.85
N ARG A 83 15.74 2.41 -3.37
CA ARG A 83 16.50 2.98 -4.51
C ARG A 83 16.40 4.50 -4.55
N THR A 84 17.22 5.10 -5.39
CA THR A 84 17.11 6.52 -5.76
C THR A 84 16.83 6.65 -7.26
N ALA A 85 15.73 7.31 -7.63
CA ALA A 85 15.41 7.61 -9.02
C ALA A 85 16.34 8.69 -9.60
N THR A 86 16.45 8.77 -10.93
CA THR A 86 17.27 9.80 -11.61
C THR A 86 16.80 11.21 -11.27
N ALA A 87 15.50 11.38 -11.00
CA ALA A 87 14.92 12.63 -10.52
C ALA A 87 15.30 12.99 -9.07
N GLY A 88 16.12 12.18 -8.39
CA GLY A 88 16.51 12.42 -6.99
C GLY A 88 15.47 11.96 -5.96
N CYS A 89 14.42 11.26 -6.38
CA CYS A 89 13.44 10.69 -5.44
C CYS A 89 14.05 9.49 -4.73
N GLU A 90 14.06 9.51 -3.40
CA GLU A 90 14.38 8.35 -2.57
C GLU A 90 13.12 7.51 -2.40
N ILE A 91 13.20 6.23 -2.76
CA ILE A 91 12.06 5.32 -2.79
C ILE A 91 12.37 4.14 -1.87
N GLU A 92 11.42 3.83 -1.00
CA GLU A 92 11.40 2.62 -0.19
C GLU A 92 10.10 1.86 -0.47
N ALA A 93 10.21 0.59 -0.85
CA ALA A 93 9.08 -0.32 -0.98
C ALA A 93 9.22 -1.45 0.05
N SER A 94 8.23 -1.58 0.92
CA SER A 94 8.19 -2.56 2.02
C SER A 94 6.88 -3.32 1.96
N GLY A 95 6.93 -4.64 2.02
CA GLY A 95 5.72 -5.46 1.97
C GLY A 95 5.81 -6.68 2.87
N LEU A 96 4.64 -7.09 3.36
CA LEU A 96 4.39 -8.33 4.08
C LEU A 96 3.21 -9.02 3.41
N ALA A 97 3.40 -10.25 2.92
CA ALA A 97 2.41 -10.94 2.11
C ALA A 97 2.48 -12.47 2.23
N GLY A 98 1.42 -13.14 1.76
CA GLY A 98 1.39 -14.60 1.59
C GLY A 98 1.03 -15.40 2.83
N GLY A 99 0.77 -14.76 3.98
CA GLY A 99 0.37 -15.42 5.22
C GLY A 99 -1.11 -15.35 5.55
N ALA A 100 -1.49 -15.94 6.68
CA ALA A 100 -2.86 -15.97 7.22
C ALA A 100 -3.04 -15.31 8.60
N PRO A 101 -2.60 -14.06 8.81
CA PRO A 101 -2.58 -13.46 10.14
C PRO A 101 -3.99 -13.10 10.63
N GLU A 102 -4.36 -13.54 11.83
CA GLU A 102 -5.68 -13.23 12.39
C GLU A 102 -5.84 -11.77 12.84
N TYR A 103 -4.72 -11.08 13.12
CA TYR A 103 -4.69 -9.78 13.79
C TYR A 103 -3.81 -8.71 13.13
N LEU A 104 -2.99 -9.07 12.14
CA LEU A 104 -2.10 -8.17 11.41
C LEU A 104 -2.53 -8.10 9.94
N LEU A 105 -2.65 -6.90 9.37
CA LEU A 105 -2.94 -6.77 7.94
C LEU A 105 -1.70 -7.15 7.12
N GLN A 106 -1.94 -7.85 6.03
CA GLN A 106 -0.95 -7.94 4.96
C GLN A 106 -0.88 -6.58 4.25
N SER A 107 0.30 -6.20 3.74
CA SER A 107 0.49 -4.86 3.19
C SER A 107 1.60 -4.74 2.16
N LEU A 108 1.46 -3.71 1.31
CA LEU A 108 2.54 -3.11 0.55
C LEU A 108 2.54 -1.60 0.85
N VAL A 109 3.70 -1.04 1.18
CA VAL A 109 3.92 0.37 1.47
C VAL A 109 5.08 0.88 0.62
N ILE A 110 4.84 1.95 -0.14
CA ILE A 110 5.87 2.66 -0.93
C ILE A 110 5.99 4.06 -0.35
N GLY A 111 7.11 4.33 0.33
CA GLY A 111 7.46 5.66 0.80
C GLY A 111 8.39 6.37 -0.18
N ILE A 112 8.06 7.61 -0.53
CA ILE A 112 8.80 8.40 -1.52
C ILE A 112 9.12 9.77 -0.93
N THR A 113 10.40 10.07 -0.80
CA THR A 113 10.90 11.41 -0.49
C THR A 113 11.34 12.05 -1.80
N ALA A 114 10.60 13.05 -2.27
CA ALA A 114 10.89 13.75 -3.52
C ALA A 114 11.55 15.12 -3.29
N PRO A 115 12.37 15.62 -4.22
CA PRO A 115 12.86 16.99 -4.17
C PRO A 115 11.73 18.02 -4.24
N ASP A 116 11.98 19.22 -3.73
CA ASP A 116 11.00 20.30 -3.72
C ASP A 116 10.51 20.64 -5.14
N GLY A 117 9.19 20.79 -5.28
CA GLY A 117 8.53 21.08 -6.56
C GLY A 117 8.39 19.88 -7.50
N PHE A 118 8.90 18.70 -7.14
CA PHE A 118 8.66 17.49 -7.93
C PHE A 118 7.23 16.99 -7.70
N VAL A 119 6.48 16.81 -8.79
CA VAL A 119 5.10 16.30 -8.75
C VAL A 119 5.13 14.79 -8.95
N LEU A 120 4.74 14.03 -7.91
CA LEU A 120 4.69 12.57 -7.98
C LEU A 120 3.49 12.08 -8.80
N PRO A 121 3.64 10.98 -9.57
CA PRO A 121 2.53 10.35 -10.30
C PRO A 121 1.69 9.47 -9.36
N GLU A 122 1.14 10.06 -8.30
CA GLU A 122 0.49 9.39 -7.16
C GLU A 122 -0.64 8.43 -7.57
N SER A 123 -1.55 8.87 -8.44
CA SER A 123 -2.66 8.04 -8.92
C SER A 123 -2.18 6.80 -9.68
N ARG A 124 -1.10 6.93 -10.45
CA ARG A 124 -0.51 5.82 -11.21
C ARG A 124 0.26 4.86 -10.29
N LEU A 125 0.88 5.37 -9.22
CA LEU A 125 1.51 4.55 -8.19
C LEU A 125 0.47 3.74 -7.40
N LEU A 126 -0.62 4.38 -6.95
CA LEU A 126 -1.72 3.66 -6.30
C LEU A 126 -2.34 2.62 -7.24
N THR A 127 -2.53 2.96 -8.51
CA THR A 127 -3.00 2.02 -9.53
C THR A 127 -2.09 0.80 -9.65
N ALA A 128 -0.77 1.00 -9.66
CA ALA A 128 0.19 -0.10 -9.72
C ALA A 128 0.06 -1.04 -8.51
N VAL A 129 -0.10 -0.48 -7.30
CA VAL A 129 -0.35 -1.27 -6.08
C VAL A 129 -1.64 -2.07 -6.20
N VAL A 130 -2.75 -1.42 -6.60
CA VAL A 130 -4.05 -2.07 -6.73
C VAL A 130 -4.02 -3.23 -7.73
N LEU A 131 -3.45 -3.01 -8.91
CA LEU A 131 -3.38 -4.03 -9.95
C LEU A 131 -2.45 -5.20 -9.59
N ALA A 132 -1.34 -4.92 -8.89
CA ALA A 132 -0.39 -5.96 -8.50
C ALA A 132 -0.83 -6.75 -7.26
N TRP A 133 -1.56 -6.14 -6.33
CA TRP A 133 -1.83 -6.73 -5.02
C TRP A 133 -3.30 -6.98 -4.72
N ASP A 134 -4.25 -6.44 -5.49
CA ASP A 134 -5.68 -6.58 -5.19
C ASP A 134 -5.98 -6.35 -3.70
N PRO A 135 -5.65 -5.17 -3.14
CA PRO A 135 -5.84 -4.91 -1.72
C PRO A 135 -7.34 -4.80 -1.38
N ASP A 136 -7.68 -4.88 -0.10
CA ASP A 136 -9.05 -4.58 0.36
C ASP A 136 -9.27 -3.06 0.45
N PHE A 137 -8.22 -2.32 0.80
CA PHE A 137 -8.17 -0.86 0.73
C PHE A 137 -6.73 -0.37 0.54
N GLY A 138 -6.56 0.85 0.04
CA GLY A 138 -5.24 1.46 -0.12
C GLY A 138 -5.35 2.97 -0.25
N ASP A 139 -4.26 3.70 -0.05
CA ASP A 139 -4.28 5.15 -0.04
C ASP A 139 -2.97 5.80 -0.49
N VAL A 140 -3.05 7.07 -0.84
CA VAL A 140 -1.89 7.98 -0.96
C VAL A 140 -2.02 9.06 0.09
N THR A 141 -1.00 9.17 0.95
CA THR A 141 -0.99 10.08 2.09
C THR A 141 0.40 10.71 2.31
N ASP A 142 0.51 11.57 3.32
CA ASP A 142 1.73 12.14 3.88
C ASP A 142 1.55 12.35 5.39
N ASP A 143 2.58 12.89 6.03
CA ASP A 143 2.58 13.10 7.49
C ASP A 143 1.47 14.08 7.90
N ASP A 144 1.26 15.19 7.16
CA ASP A 144 0.22 16.19 7.49
C ASP A 144 -1.20 15.59 7.45
N ILE A 145 -1.48 14.70 6.48
CA ILE A 145 -2.77 14.01 6.40
C ILE A 145 -2.91 12.96 7.51
N LEU A 146 -1.85 12.20 7.79
CA LEU A 146 -1.88 11.18 8.85
C LEU A 146 -2.10 11.81 10.22
N ASP A 147 -1.40 12.91 10.52
CA ASP A 147 -1.55 13.66 11.77
C ASP A 147 -3.00 14.16 11.92
N ALA A 148 -3.57 14.78 10.87
CA ALA A 148 -4.95 15.25 10.90
C ALA A 148 -5.97 14.09 11.08
N LEU A 149 -5.72 12.93 10.47
CA LEU A 149 -6.58 11.76 10.66
C LEU A 149 -6.51 11.21 12.08
N GLU A 150 -5.33 11.19 12.71
CA GLU A 150 -5.15 10.77 14.10
C GLU A 150 -5.87 11.75 15.04
N ASP A 151 -5.59 13.04 14.90
CA ASP A 151 -6.10 14.10 15.78
C ASP A 151 -7.63 14.28 15.65
N ASP A 152 -8.14 14.30 14.42
CA ASP A 152 -9.54 14.68 14.17
C ASP A 152 -10.42 13.51 13.74
N ALA A 153 -9.89 12.48 13.07
CA ALA A 153 -10.69 11.34 12.63
C ALA A 153 -10.57 10.11 13.54
N GLY A 154 -9.82 10.18 14.63
CA GLY A 154 -9.62 9.06 15.56
C GLY A 154 -9.00 7.84 14.89
N PHE A 155 -8.21 8.07 13.84
CA PHE A 155 -7.47 7.01 13.14
C PHE A 155 -6.43 6.39 14.07
N THR A 156 -6.31 5.06 14.02
CA THR A 156 -5.21 4.34 14.63
C THR A 156 -4.49 3.48 13.60
N VAL A 157 -3.21 3.18 13.85
CA VAL A 157 -2.42 2.33 12.95
C VAL A 157 -3.10 0.98 12.75
N GLY A 158 -3.40 0.67 11.49
CA GLY A 158 -4.08 -0.57 11.08
C GLY A 158 -5.57 -0.41 10.80
N ASP A 159 -6.17 0.75 11.10
CA ASP A 159 -7.51 1.06 10.64
C ASP A 159 -7.53 1.35 9.12
N PRO A 160 -8.61 0.99 8.41
CA PRO A 160 -8.83 1.53 7.08
C PRO A 160 -8.90 3.06 7.12
N ALA A 161 -8.02 3.68 6.35
CA ALA A 161 -7.92 5.13 6.24
C ALA A 161 -8.00 5.58 4.78
N LEU A 162 -8.42 6.83 4.60
CA LEU A 162 -8.34 7.52 3.32
C LEU A 162 -7.20 8.53 3.40
N GLY A 163 -6.32 8.52 2.43
CA GLY A 163 -5.49 9.67 2.13
C GLY A 163 -6.18 10.61 1.14
N ARG A 164 -5.40 11.44 0.44
CA ARG A 164 -5.90 12.30 -0.65
C ARG A 164 -6.42 11.51 -1.85
N LEU A 165 -5.86 10.32 -2.07
CA LEU A 165 -6.38 9.29 -2.95
C LEU A 165 -6.61 8.03 -2.13
N ALA A 166 -7.69 7.31 -2.41
CA ALA A 166 -7.96 6.05 -1.74
C ALA A 166 -8.63 5.05 -2.68
N TYR A 167 -8.17 3.81 -2.66
CA TYR A 167 -8.82 2.68 -3.28
C TYR A 167 -9.64 1.90 -2.25
N LEU A 168 -10.85 1.51 -2.64
CA LEU A 168 -11.75 0.67 -1.86
C LEU A 168 -12.17 -0.54 -2.71
N SER A 169 -12.07 -1.75 -2.15
CA SER A 169 -12.56 -2.99 -2.78
C SER A 169 -14.03 -2.89 -3.20
N ALA A 170 -14.51 -3.83 -4.01
CA ALA A 170 -15.92 -3.85 -4.44
C ALA A 170 -16.92 -3.78 -3.27
N GLY A 171 -16.70 -4.55 -2.20
CA GLY A 171 -17.59 -4.60 -1.04
C GLY A 171 -17.60 -3.30 -0.24
N ARG A 172 -16.44 -2.65 -0.09
CA ARG A 172 -16.33 -1.31 0.51
C ARG A 172 -16.91 -0.23 -0.42
N GLY A 173 -16.66 -0.38 -1.72
CA GLY A 173 -17.14 0.45 -2.82
C GLY A 173 -18.66 0.57 -2.86
N ALA A 174 -19.35 -0.54 -2.60
CA ALA A 174 -20.81 -0.60 -2.55
C ALA A 174 -21.43 0.21 -1.38
N ARG A 175 -20.61 0.62 -0.39
CA ARG A 175 -21.04 1.37 0.79
C ARG A 175 -20.76 2.87 0.69
N LEU A 176 -20.23 3.36 -0.44
CA LEU A 176 -20.01 4.79 -0.60
C LEU A 176 -21.35 5.54 -0.60
N PRO A 177 -21.52 6.59 0.22
CA PRO A 177 -22.63 7.52 0.10
C PRO A 177 -22.69 8.12 -1.31
N ASP A 178 -23.88 8.47 -1.82
CA ASP A 178 -24.00 9.13 -3.13
C ASP A 178 -23.46 10.57 -3.10
N ASP A 179 -23.55 11.25 -1.95
CA ASP A 179 -23.01 12.59 -1.75
C ASP A 179 -21.69 12.54 -0.97
N LEU A 180 -20.58 12.59 -1.69
CA LEU A 180 -19.24 12.79 -1.11
C LEU A 180 -18.74 14.23 -1.32
N GLY A 181 -19.62 15.15 -1.72
CA GLY A 181 -19.25 16.52 -2.07
C GLY A 181 -18.35 16.59 -3.31
N ALA A 182 -17.20 17.26 -3.17
CA ALA A 182 -16.25 17.49 -4.26
C ALA A 182 -15.42 16.26 -4.65
N ALA A 183 -15.52 15.16 -3.89
CA ALA A 183 -14.70 13.98 -4.12
C ALA A 183 -15.04 13.31 -5.47
N ARG A 184 -14.02 13.08 -6.30
CA ARG A 184 -14.15 12.37 -7.56
C ARG A 184 -14.09 10.86 -7.33
N ARG A 185 -14.85 10.10 -8.13
CA ARG A 185 -14.85 8.63 -8.13
C ARG A 185 -14.45 8.09 -9.48
N GLU A 186 -13.63 7.06 -9.49
CA GLU A 186 -13.24 6.35 -10.71
C GLU A 186 -13.19 4.85 -10.46
N ALA A 187 -13.77 4.05 -11.35
CA ALA A 187 -13.68 2.61 -11.25
C ALA A 187 -12.25 2.14 -11.52
N LEU A 188 -11.73 1.25 -10.67
CA LEU A 188 -10.42 0.63 -10.86
C LEU A 188 -10.48 -0.84 -10.45
N ALA A 189 -10.11 -1.74 -11.36
CA ALA A 189 -10.30 -3.18 -11.18
C ALA A 189 -11.75 -3.49 -10.78
N ALA A 190 -11.96 -4.23 -9.68
CA ALA A 190 -13.29 -4.51 -9.15
C ALA A 190 -13.80 -3.43 -8.16
N GLY A 191 -12.95 -2.47 -7.79
CA GLY A 191 -13.23 -1.46 -6.78
C GLY A 191 -13.38 -0.05 -7.34
N VAL A 192 -13.19 0.93 -6.46
CA VAL A 192 -13.31 2.36 -6.77
C VAL A 192 -12.15 3.13 -6.14
N VAL A 193 -11.63 4.09 -6.89
CA VAL A 193 -10.74 5.13 -6.39
C VAL A 193 -11.55 6.37 -6.06
N VAL A 194 -11.36 6.90 -4.86
CA VAL A 194 -11.89 8.16 -4.37
C VAL A 194 -10.75 9.17 -4.27
N GLU A 195 -10.93 10.35 -4.86
CA GLU A 195 -10.02 11.48 -4.77
C GLU A 195 -10.72 12.61 -4.03
N THR A 196 -10.20 13.02 -2.87
CA THR A 196 -10.85 14.03 -2.02
C THR A 196 -10.69 15.46 -2.56
N GLY A 197 -9.71 15.69 -3.44
CA GLY A 197 -9.49 16.96 -4.14
C GLY A 197 -9.03 18.12 -3.23
N GLY A 198 -8.64 17.84 -1.98
CA GLY A 198 -8.32 18.87 -0.98
C GLY A 198 -7.19 18.48 -0.01
N GLY A 199 -6.90 19.39 0.93
CA GLY A 199 -5.91 19.20 1.99
C GLY A 199 -6.44 18.35 3.17
N PRO A 200 -5.68 18.27 4.28
CA PRO A 200 -5.98 17.38 5.41
C PRO A 200 -7.42 17.51 5.97
N GLU A 201 -7.96 18.72 6.09
CA GLU A 201 -9.32 18.96 6.58
C GLU A 201 -10.40 18.27 5.72
N GLU A 202 -10.24 18.29 4.40
CA GLU A 202 -11.17 17.66 3.48
C GLU A 202 -11.05 16.14 3.53
N VAL A 203 -9.82 15.63 3.68
CA VAL A 203 -9.58 14.19 3.91
C VAL A 203 -10.25 13.71 5.19
N VAL A 204 -10.12 14.45 6.30
CA VAL A 204 -10.79 14.15 7.57
C VAL A 204 -12.31 14.13 7.40
N ARG A 205 -12.88 15.13 6.72
CA ARG A 205 -14.32 15.22 6.44
C ARG A 205 -14.82 13.99 5.68
N VAL A 206 -14.17 13.64 4.57
CA VAL A 206 -14.55 12.48 3.75
C VAL A 206 -14.33 11.17 4.50
N SER A 207 -13.25 11.05 5.28
CA SER A 207 -12.95 9.87 6.11
C SER A 207 -14.07 9.60 7.12
N ARG A 208 -14.54 10.63 7.83
CA ARG A 208 -15.69 10.51 8.74
C ARG A 208 -16.95 10.03 8.02
N LEU A 209 -17.27 10.61 6.87
CA LEU A 209 -18.44 10.21 6.06
C LEU A 209 -18.37 8.74 5.62
N LEU A 210 -17.21 8.27 5.16
CA LEU A 210 -17.04 6.88 4.74
C LEU A 210 -17.05 5.90 5.93
N ARG A 211 -16.58 6.33 7.09
CA ARG A 211 -16.69 5.53 8.32
C ARG A 211 -18.13 5.39 8.77
N ASP A 212 -18.89 6.48 8.78
CA ASP A 212 -20.32 6.46 9.15
C ASP A 212 -21.15 5.60 8.19
N ALA A 213 -20.73 5.52 6.92
CA ALA A 213 -21.33 4.65 5.91
C ALA A 213 -20.86 3.18 5.98
N GLY A 214 -19.91 2.86 6.87
CA GLY A 214 -19.33 1.52 7.01
C GLY A 214 -18.37 1.12 5.88
N ALA A 215 -17.96 2.04 5.00
CA ALA A 215 -16.97 1.78 3.95
C ALA A 215 -15.54 1.62 4.51
N LEU A 216 -15.27 2.23 5.67
CA LEU A 216 -13.99 2.15 6.40
C LEU A 216 -14.05 1.28 7.67
N GLU A 217 -15.08 0.45 7.80
CA GLU A 217 -15.13 -0.54 8.88
C GLU A 217 -13.90 -1.45 8.82
N SER A 218 -13.24 -1.66 9.96
CA SER A 218 -12.09 -2.56 10.06
C SER A 218 -12.50 -3.99 9.67
N LEU A 219 -11.55 -4.77 9.14
CA LEU A 219 -11.78 -6.20 8.95
C LEU A 219 -12.17 -6.83 10.30
N PRO A 220 -13.17 -7.74 10.33
CA PRO A 220 -13.55 -8.43 11.57
C PRO A 220 -12.34 -9.16 12.14
N ARG A 221 -12.35 -9.44 13.44
CA ARG A 221 -11.26 -10.18 14.10
C ARG A 221 -11.84 -11.42 14.78
N PRO A 222 -11.34 -12.64 14.48
CA PRO A 222 -10.30 -12.98 13.49
C PRO A 222 -10.67 -12.56 12.07
N MET A 223 -9.65 -12.18 11.27
CA MET A 223 -9.87 -11.66 9.92
C MET A 223 -10.46 -12.68 8.95
N ASP A 224 -11.54 -12.28 8.27
CA ASP A 224 -12.16 -12.98 7.16
C ASP A 224 -12.33 -12.03 5.97
N ARG A 225 -11.56 -12.28 4.91
CA ARG A 225 -11.56 -11.47 3.68
C ARG A 225 -12.85 -11.64 2.87
N ALA A 226 -13.57 -12.75 3.01
CA ALA A 226 -14.79 -13.00 2.22
C ALA A 226 -15.93 -12.02 2.52
N LEU A 227 -15.78 -11.20 3.57
CA LEU A 227 -16.75 -10.20 4.00
C LEU A 227 -16.56 -8.82 3.33
N TRP A 228 -15.53 -8.63 2.50
CA TRP A 228 -15.09 -7.31 1.97
C TRP A 228 -14.78 -7.27 0.48
#